data_AF-A0A523XKK6-F1
#
_entry.id   AF-A0A523XKK6-F1
#
_cell.length_a   1.000
_cell.length_b   1.000
_cell.length_c   1.000
_cell.angle_alpha   90.00
_cell.angle_beta   90.00
_cell.angle_gamma   90.00
#
_symmetry.space_group_name_H-M   'P 1'
#
loop_
_entity.id
_entity.type
_entity.pdbx_description
1 polymer ?
#
loop_
_entity_poly.entity_id
_entity_poly.type
_entity_poly.pdbx_seq_one_letter_code
_entity_poly.pdbx_strand_id
1 'polypeptide(L)'
;MLRNKKWFLIIFSILIFMFILLSAEEEEEEKKPEYVGYKKCKTCHKDIYDSWKETTHALNFQGVLDSTGLDDTTCFSCHTVGYGEPGGFVDTTETPDLVGVQCESCHGPGSLYKKFSIMKDHEKSVANGLYEQTEEVCTKCHTIDQSPDFNYEEAVKDQKGVHIIPEKEE
;
A
#
# COMPACT_ATOMS: atom_id res chain seq x y z
N MET A 1 -30.71 -18.12 55.89
CA MET A 1 -30.78 -18.09 54.40
C MET A 1 -30.25 -16.80 53.76
N LEU A 2 -30.21 -15.63 54.44
CA LEU A 2 -29.77 -14.36 53.85
C LEU A 2 -28.24 -14.18 53.74
N ARG A 3 -27.44 -14.81 54.60
CA ARG A 3 -25.96 -14.70 54.62
C ARG A 3 -25.30 -15.32 53.39
N ASN A 4 -25.85 -16.43 52.89
CA ASN A 4 -25.31 -17.14 51.73
C ASN A 4 -25.60 -16.39 50.41
N LYS A 5 -26.70 -15.62 50.35
CA LYS A 5 -27.04 -14.79 49.19
C LYS A 5 -26.07 -13.60 49.03
N LYS A 6 -25.60 -13.01 50.14
CA LYS A 6 -24.61 -11.92 50.09
C LYS A 6 -23.26 -12.39 49.56
N TRP A 7 -22.79 -13.56 50.00
CA TRP A 7 -21.56 -14.17 49.48
C TRP A 7 -21.68 -14.57 48.01
N PHE A 8 -22.83 -15.12 47.62
CA PHE A 8 -23.09 -15.45 46.21
C PHE A 8 -23.06 -14.21 45.31
N LEU A 9 -23.64 -13.09 45.75
CA LEU A 9 -23.61 -11.82 45.02
C LEU A 9 -22.19 -11.23 44.93
N ILE A 10 -21.41 -11.31 46.02
CA ILE A 10 -20.02 -10.82 46.03
C ILE A 10 -19.15 -11.64 45.06
N ILE A 11 -19.27 -12.98 45.10
CA ILE A 11 -18.52 -13.87 44.21
C ILE A 11 -18.94 -13.65 42.75
N PHE A 12 -20.24 -13.51 42.49
CA PHE A 12 -20.76 -13.23 41.15
C PHE A 12 -20.27 -11.88 40.61
N SER A 13 -20.25 -10.84 41.44
CA SER A 13 -19.71 -9.52 41.07
C SER A 13 -18.20 -9.55 40.82
N ILE A 14 -17.43 -10.32 41.60
CA ILE A 14 -15.99 -10.51 41.38
C ILE A 14 -15.73 -11.27 40.09
N LEU A 15 -16.54 -12.31 39.78
CA LEU A 15 -16.43 -13.06 38.54
C LEU A 15 -16.79 -12.21 37.32
N ILE A 16 -17.81 -11.35 37.42
CA ILE A 16 -18.14 -10.39 36.36
C ILE A 16 -17.01 -9.37 36.18
N PHE A 17 -16.46 -8.83 37.27
CA PHE A 17 -15.37 -7.87 37.20
C PHE A 17 -14.07 -8.49 36.64
N MET A 18 -13.79 -9.74 37.00
CA MET A 18 -12.67 -10.53 36.47
C MET A 18 -12.89 -10.88 34.99
N PHE A 19 -14.12 -11.15 34.57
CA PHE A 19 -14.47 -11.36 33.16
C PHE A 19 -14.34 -10.07 32.34
N ILE A 20 -14.75 -8.92 32.90
CA ILE A 20 -14.54 -7.59 32.28
C ILE A 20 -13.05 -7.27 32.17
N LEU A 21 -12.24 -7.57 33.19
CA LEU A 21 -10.78 -7.39 33.13
C LEU A 21 -10.11 -8.34 32.12
N LEU A 22 -10.65 -9.55 31.93
CA LEU A 22 -10.16 -10.52 30.94
C LEU A 22 -10.58 -10.14 29.50
N SER A 23 -11.73 -9.48 29.33
CA SER A 23 -12.17 -8.90 28.05
C SER A 23 -11.56 -7.53 27.76
N ALA A 24 -10.82 -6.95 28.70
CA ALA A 24 -10.10 -5.69 28.55
C ALA A 24 -8.65 -5.90 28.06
N GLU A 25 -8.31 -7.11 27.59
CA GLU A 25 -7.15 -7.27 26.72
C GLU A 25 -7.46 -6.50 25.44
N GLU A 26 -6.79 -5.36 25.29
CA GLU A 26 -6.98 -4.38 24.24
C GLU A 26 -6.98 -5.09 22.88
N GLU A 27 -8.11 -5.00 22.14
CA GLU A 27 -8.05 -5.07 20.69
C GLU A 27 -7.18 -3.89 20.25
N GLU A 28 -5.86 -4.10 20.18
CA GLU A 28 -4.95 -3.17 19.55
C GLU A 28 -5.41 -3.11 18.08
N GLU A 29 -6.11 -2.04 17.72
CA GLU A 29 -6.52 -1.80 16.33
C GLU A 29 -5.25 -1.76 15.50
N GLU A 30 -4.95 -2.88 14.82
CA GLU A 30 -3.78 -3.01 13.99
C GLU A 30 -3.86 -1.93 12.91
N LYS A 31 -3.01 -0.91 13.04
CA LYS A 31 -3.03 0.23 12.14
C LYS A 31 -2.67 -0.25 10.74
N LYS A 32 -3.65 -0.28 9.84
CA LYS A 32 -3.44 -0.68 8.45
C LYS A 32 -2.61 0.37 7.70
N PRO A 33 -1.71 -0.04 6.79
CA PRO A 33 -0.97 0.90 5.95
C PRO A 33 -1.91 1.57 4.93
N GLU A 34 -1.59 2.80 4.57
CA GLU A 34 -2.36 3.66 3.67
C GLU A 34 -1.44 4.18 2.55
N TYR A 35 -2.02 4.45 1.40
CA TYR A 35 -1.32 5.11 0.30
C TYR A 35 -1.11 6.60 0.62
N VAL A 36 0.09 7.11 0.33
CA VAL A 36 0.48 8.48 0.69
C VAL A 36 0.94 9.33 -0.50
N GLY A 37 1.02 8.73 -1.68
CA GLY A 37 1.44 9.33 -2.93
C GLY A 37 2.95 9.57 -3.02
N TYR A 38 3.45 9.63 -4.27
CA TYR A 38 4.88 9.77 -4.58
C TYR A 38 5.56 10.97 -3.89
N LYS A 39 4.80 12.04 -3.60
CA LYS A 39 5.34 13.28 -3.00
C LYS A 39 6.00 13.01 -1.65
N LYS A 40 5.48 12.05 -0.87
CA LYS A 40 6.08 11.66 0.41
C LYS A 40 7.38 10.88 0.19
N CYS A 41 7.41 9.97 -0.77
CA CYS A 41 8.60 9.19 -1.14
C CYS A 41 9.74 10.11 -1.62
N LYS A 42 9.42 11.07 -2.49
CA LYS A 42 10.34 12.09 -3.05
C LYS A 42 11.11 12.87 -1.98
N THR A 43 10.53 13.05 -0.79
CA THR A 43 11.15 13.85 0.29
C THR A 43 12.50 13.25 0.72
N CYS A 44 12.63 11.92 0.70
CA CYS A 44 13.88 11.21 1.03
C CYS A 44 14.55 10.60 -0.20
N HIS A 45 13.78 10.17 -1.20
CA HIS A 45 14.28 9.45 -2.38
C HIS A 45 14.27 10.33 -3.63
N LYS A 46 14.98 11.46 -3.57
CA LYS A 46 14.96 12.47 -4.64
C LYS A 46 15.47 11.95 -5.99
N ASP A 47 16.61 11.26 -6.00
CA ASP A 47 17.23 10.79 -7.25
C ASP A 47 16.40 9.69 -7.92
N ILE A 48 15.85 8.78 -7.11
CA ILE A 48 14.90 7.76 -7.55
C ILE A 48 13.65 8.42 -8.15
N TYR A 49 13.08 9.42 -7.47
CA TYR A 49 11.94 10.17 -7.98
C TYR A 49 12.27 10.89 -9.31
N ASP A 50 13.44 11.51 -9.41
CA ASP A 50 13.85 12.24 -10.61
C ASP A 50 14.05 11.32 -11.81
N SER A 51 14.41 10.06 -11.59
CA SER A 51 14.37 9.03 -12.63
C SER A 51 12.95 8.55 -12.92
N TRP A 52 12.16 8.23 -11.88
CA TRP A 52 10.79 7.72 -12.02
C TRP A 52 9.90 8.67 -12.85
N LYS A 53 9.98 9.98 -12.60
CA LYS A 53 9.06 10.95 -13.21
C LYS A 53 9.19 11.05 -14.74
N GLU A 54 10.29 10.54 -15.31
CA GLU A 54 10.55 10.51 -16.76
C GLU A 54 10.10 9.18 -17.40
N THR A 55 9.63 8.22 -16.59
CA THR A 55 9.20 6.89 -17.07
C THR A 55 7.81 6.93 -17.72
N THR A 56 7.52 5.93 -18.55
CA THR A 56 6.19 5.75 -19.14
C THR A 56 5.09 5.59 -18.08
N HIS A 57 5.39 4.94 -16.95
CA HIS A 57 4.45 4.80 -15.83
C HIS A 57 4.07 6.14 -15.19
N ALA A 58 5.02 7.08 -15.08
CA ALA A 58 4.74 8.41 -14.56
C ALA A 58 3.99 9.30 -15.57
N LEU A 59 4.24 9.13 -16.87
CA LEU A 59 3.79 10.08 -17.90
C LEU A 59 2.45 9.72 -18.56
N ASN A 60 2.07 8.44 -18.60
CA ASN A 60 0.99 7.99 -19.50
C ASN A 60 -0.43 8.01 -18.91
N PHE A 61 -0.67 8.63 -17.75
CA PHE A 61 -2.04 8.73 -17.23
C PHE A 61 -2.96 9.56 -18.14
N GLN A 62 -2.45 10.63 -18.75
CA GLN A 62 -3.26 11.46 -19.63
C GLN A 62 -3.79 10.67 -20.84
N GLY A 63 -2.98 9.76 -21.40
CA GLY A 63 -3.41 8.90 -22.51
C GLY A 63 -4.59 7.99 -22.13
N VAL A 64 -4.68 7.57 -20.87
CA VAL A 64 -5.82 6.80 -20.36
C VAL A 64 -7.08 7.66 -20.39
N LEU A 65 -7.01 8.86 -19.80
CA LEU A 65 -8.14 9.80 -19.77
C LEU A 65 -8.66 10.12 -21.18
N ASP A 66 -7.74 10.35 -22.12
CA ASP A 66 -8.06 10.70 -23.51
C ASP A 66 -8.71 9.53 -24.26
N SER A 67 -8.40 8.28 -23.89
CA SER A 67 -8.86 7.08 -24.59
C SER A 67 -10.23 6.57 -24.14
N THR A 68 -10.55 6.70 -22.84
CA THR A 68 -11.75 6.06 -22.27
C THR A 68 -12.70 7.04 -21.57
N GLY A 69 -12.25 8.24 -21.22
CA GLY A 69 -12.97 9.12 -20.30
C GLY A 69 -12.98 8.59 -18.86
N LEU A 70 -13.50 9.38 -17.92
CA LEU A 70 -13.48 9.05 -16.48
C LEU A 70 -14.49 7.97 -16.05
N ASP A 71 -15.46 7.64 -16.91
CA ASP A 71 -16.56 6.73 -16.59
C ASP A 71 -16.18 5.24 -16.75
N ASP A 72 -15.13 4.95 -17.52
CA ASP A 72 -14.60 3.60 -17.68
C ASP A 72 -13.49 3.33 -16.65
N THR A 73 -13.93 2.83 -15.50
CA THR A 73 -13.05 2.52 -14.36
C THR A 73 -12.17 1.29 -14.58
N THR A 74 -12.36 0.52 -15.67
CA THR A 74 -11.57 -0.70 -15.92
C THR A 74 -10.08 -0.37 -16.05
N CYS A 75 -9.74 0.80 -16.57
CA CYS A 75 -8.38 1.28 -16.73
C CYS A 75 -7.71 1.69 -15.41
N PHE A 76 -8.49 2.07 -14.38
CA PHE A 76 -7.94 2.60 -13.13
C PHE A 76 -7.22 1.53 -12.31
N SER A 77 -7.63 0.27 -12.45
CA SER A 77 -6.97 -0.89 -11.83
C SER A 77 -5.46 -0.94 -12.12
N CYS A 78 -5.06 -0.54 -13.33
CA CYS A 78 -3.67 -0.58 -13.78
C CYS A 78 -3.00 0.79 -13.80
N HIS A 79 -3.76 1.86 -14.02
CA HIS A 79 -3.21 3.20 -14.27
C HIS A 79 -3.33 4.18 -13.09
N THR A 80 -3.65 3.68 -11.90
CA THR A 80 -3.68 4.49 -10.67
C THR A 80 -3.05 3.74 -9.51
N VAL A 81 -2.90 4.41 -8.36
CA VAL A 81 -2.37 3.79 -7.16
C VAL A 81 -3.49 3.13 -6.35
N GLY A 82 -3.48 1.80 -6.26
CA GLY A 82 -4.30 1.06 -5.30
C GLY A 82 -5.81 1.09 -5.57
N TYR A 83 -6.26 1.26 -6.81
CA TYR A 83 -7.69 1.24 -7.12
C TYR A 83 -8.35 -0.07 -6.65
N GLY A 84 -9.47 0.05 -5.93
CA GLY A 84 -10.16 -1.09 -5.33
C GLY A 84 -9.57 -1.61 -4.01
N GLU A 85 -8.41 -1.09 -3.60
CA GLU A 85 -7.77 -1.42 -2.32
C GLU A 85 -8.11 -0.38 -1.25
N PRO A 86 -8.12 -0.77 0.05
CA PRO A 86 -8.33 0.17 1.15
C PRO A 86 -7.36 1.36 1.10
N GLY A 87 -7.92 2.57 1.04
CA GLY A 87 -7.15 3.82 1.02
C GLY A 87 -6.46 4.15 -0.31
N GLY A 88 -6.72 3.40 -1.38
CA GLY A 88 -6.19 3.69 -2.71
C GLY A 88 -7.03 4.68 -3.51
N PHE A 89 -6.76 4.78 -4.81
CA PHE A 89 -7.43 5.70 -5.72
C PHE A 89 -8.93 5.43 -5.78
N VAL A 90 -9.72 6.49 -5.68
CA VAL A 90 -11.18 6.50 -5.83
C VAL A 90 -11.55 7.17 -7.15
N ASP A 91 -11.25 8.47 -7.25
CA ASP A 91 -11.39 9.25 -8.48
C ASP A 91 -10.44 10.46 -8.48
N THR A 92 -10.45 11.24 -9.57
CA THR A 92 -9.57 12.39 -9.77
C THR A 92 -9.91 13.60 -8.90
N THR A 93 -11.05 13.59 -8.21
CA THR A 93 -11.52 14.65 -7.32
C THR A 93 -11.21 14.32 -5.85
N GLU A 94 -11.52 13.10 -5.41
CA GLU A 94 -11.30 12.65 -4.04
C GLU A 94 -9.82 12.31 -3.78
N THR A 95 -9.17 11.67 -4.74
CA THR A 95 -7.79 11.18 -4.62
C THR A 95 -6.89 11.66 -5.76
N PRO A 96 -6.81 12.99 -6.04
CA PRO A 96 -6.02 13.52 -7.15
C PRO A 96 -4.52 13.18 -7.03
N ASP A 97 -4.02 12.99 -5.81
CA ASP A 97 -2.63 12.65 -5.55
C ASP A 97 -2.26 11.17 -5.83
N LEU A 98 -3.26 10.31 -6.10
CA LEU A 98 -3.08 8.88 -6.40
C LEU A 98 -3.26 8.54 -7.88
N VAL A 99 -3.34 9.57 -8.72
CA VAL A 99 -3.39 9.48 -10.19
C VAL A 99 -2.08 8.93 -10.77
N GLY A 100 -2.17 8.05 -11.75
CA GLY A 100 -1.02 7.48 -12.46
C GLY A 100 -0.37 6.29 -11.73
N VAL A 101 0.57 5.63 -12.41
CA VAL A 101 1.34 4.53 -11.81
C VAL A 101 2.53 5.11 -11.07
N GLN A 102 2.51 5.02 -9.74
CA GLN A 102 3.48 5.67 -8.87
C GLN A 102 4.35 4.67 -8.09
N CYS A 103 5.15 5.17 -7.16
CA CYS A 103 5.99 4.38 -6.26
C CYS A 103 5.19 3.24 -5.61
N GLU A 104 4.02 3.56 -5.06
CA GLU A 104 3.22 2.64 -4.26
C GLU A 104 2.46 1.60 -5.11
N SER A 105 2.38 1.77 -6.43
CA SER A 105 1.87 0.72 -7.33
C SER A 105 2.78 -0.51 -7.33
N CYS A 106 4.09 -0.31 -7.11
CA CYS A 106 5.08 -1.39 -7.04
C CYS A 106 5.60 -1.66 -5.62
N HIS A 107 5.64 -0.64 -4.77
CA HIS A 107 6.18 -0.73 -3.41
C HIS A 107 5.10 -0.85 -2.33
N GLY A 108 3.81 -0.75 -2.66
CA GLY A 108 2.73 -0.85 -1.69
C GLY A 108 2.51 0.41 -0.85
N PRO A 109 1.54 0.41 0.07
CA PRO A 109 1.12 1.58 0.84
C PRO A 109 2.19 2.03 1.86
N GLY A 110 2.71 3.24 1.67
CA GLY A 110 3.90 3.75 2.36
C GLY A 110 3.66 4.40 3.71
N SER A 111 2.43 4.50 4.22
CA SER A 111 2.15 5.31 5.41
C SER A 111 2.92 4.87 6.67
N LEU A 112 3.22 3.57 6.80
CA LEU A 112 3.92 3.00 7.94
C LEU A 112 5.43 2.91 7.69
N TYR A 113 5.87 2.32 6.58
CA TYR A 113 7.29 2.10 6.33
C TYR A 113 8.06 3.37 5.93
N LYS A 114 7.41 4.49 5.58
CA LYS A 114 8.10 5.79 5.37
C LYS A 114 8.83 6.32 6.60
N LYS A 115 8.53 5.81 7.80
CA LYS A 115 9.25 6.18 9.02
C LYS A 115 10.68 5.64 8.92
N PHE A 116 11.67 6.51 9.05
CA PHE A 116 13.09 6.12 8.92
C PHE A 116 13.49 4.93 9.80
N SER A 117 12.93 4.81 11.01
CA SER A 117 13.18 3.68 11.91
C SER A 117 12.72 2.32 11.38
N ILE A 118 11.74 2.31 10.46
CA ILE A 118 11.22 1.13 9.76
C ILE A 118 11.90 1.00 8.41
N MET A 119 11.93 2.06 7.60
CA MET A 119 12.47 2.09 6.23
C MET A 119 13.89 1.55 6.10
N LYS A 120 14.75 1.79 7.10
CA LYS A 120 16.15 1.34 7.09
C LYS A 120 16.31 -0.18 7.23
N ASP A 121 15.23 -0.89 7.50
CA ASP A 121 15.17 -2.32 7.78
C ASP A 121 14.14 -2.93 6.84
N HIS A 122 14.62 -3.75 5.89
CA HIS A 122 13.80 -4.29 4.81
C HIS A 122 12.68 -5.18 5.37
N GLU A 123 13.00 -6.10 6.28
CA GLU A 123 12.01 -7.01 6.87
C GLU A 123 10.92 -6.24 7.62
N LYS A 124 11.29 -5.19 8.37
CA LYS A 124 10.29 -4.33 9.01
C LYS A 124 9.46 -3.56 8.00
N SER A 125 10.06 -3.12 6.89
CA SER A 125 9.33 -2.41 5.85
C SER A 125 8.29 -3.32 5.20
N VAL A 126 8.66 -4.57 4.87
CA VAL A 126 7.76 -5.60 4.35
C VAL A 126 6.61 -5.88 5.32
N ALA A 127 6.93 -6.07 6.60
CA ALA A 127 5.93 -6.24 7.65
C ALA A 127 5.01 -5.02 7.84
N ASN A 128 5.36 -3.86 7.28
CA ASN A 128 4.61 -2.61 7.39
C ASN A 128 4.04 -2.14 6.04
N GLY A 129 3.89 -3.03 5.07
CA GLY A 129 3.18 -2.77 3.80
C GLY A 129 4.05 -2.58 2.57
N LEU A 130 5.38 -2.70 2.69
CA LEU A 130 6.26 -2.75 1.52
C LEU A 130 6.02 -4.06 0.76
N TYR A 131 5.76 -3.97 -0.54
CA TYR A 131 5.75 -5.15 -1.40
C TYR A 131 7.18 -5.59 -1.70
N GLU A 132 7.40 -6.88 -1.94
CA GLU A 132 8.65 -7.34 -2.54
C GLU A 132 8.58 -7.11 -4.05
N GLN A 133 9.61 -6.51 -4.64
CA GLN A 133 9.66 -6.14 -6.07
C GLN A 133 9.95 -7.36 -6.97
N THR A 134 9.11 -8.39 -6.88
CA THR A 134 9.16 -9.57 -7.75
C THR A 134 8.35 -9.34 -9.03
N GLU A 135 8.47 -10.26 -9.99
CA GLU A 135 7.68 -10.27 -11.22
C GLU A 135 6.16 -10.21 -10.97
N GLU A 136 5.69 -10.78 -9.85
CA GLU A 136 4.28 -10.81 -9.49
C GLU A 136 3.66 -9.41 -9.45
N VAL A 137 4.40 -8.43 -8.92
CA VAL A 137 3.96 -7.03 -8.85
C VAL A 137 3.70 -6.46 -10.25
N CYS A 138 4.55 -6.79 -11.22
CA CYS A 138 4.40 -6.33 -12.61
C CYS A 138 3.19 -6.98 -13.28
N THR A 139 2.98 -8.28 -13.05
CA THR A 139 1.92 -9.07 -13.70
C THR A 139 0.52 -8.78 -13.17
N LYS A 140 0.37 -7.94 -12.13
CA LYS A 140 -0.94 -7.39 -11.74
C LYS A 140 -1.57 -6.55 -12.88
N CYS A 141 -0.73 -5.91 -13.69
CA CYS A 141 -1.16 -5.07 -14.81
C CYS A 141 -0.69 -5.63 -16.16
N HIS A 142 0.54 -6.14 -16.22
CA HIS A 142 1.12 -6.73 -17.42
C HIS A 142 0.74 -8.20 -17.57
N THR A 143 -0.55 -8.46 -17.83
CA THR A 143 -1.04 -9.80 -18.17
C THR A 143 -0.93 -10.07 -19.67
N ILE A 144 -1.18 -11.30 -20.10
CA ILE A 144 -1.28 -11.65 -21.53
C ILE A 144 -2.36 -10.85 -22.28
N ASP A 145 -3.44 -10.46 -21.60
CA ASP A 145 -4.55 -9.74 -22.22
C ASP A 145 -4.29 -8.23 -22.32
N GLN A 146 -3.51 -7.68 -21.38
CA GLN A 146 -3.21 -6.25 -21.30
C GLN A 146 -1.90 -5.89 -22.00
N SER A 147 -0.90 -6.78 -21.95
CA SER A 147 0.45 -6.56 -22.44
C SER A 147 1.06 -7.87 -22.94
N PRO A 148 0.60 -8.40 -24.09
CA PRO A 148 0.95 -9.74 -24.57
C PRO A 148 2.44 -9.94 -24.83
N ASP A 149 3.16 -8.87 -25.15
CA ASP A 149 4.60 -8.87 -25.43
C ASP A 149 5.46 -8.53 -24.19
N PHE A 150 4.86 -8.45 -23.00
CA PHE A 150 5.61 -8.10 -21.79
C PHE A 150 6.64 -9.18 -21.43
N ASN A 151 7.86 -8.73 -21.15
CA ASN A 151 8.93 -9.55 -20.61
C ASN A 151 9.54 -8.86 -19.38
N TYR A 152 9.42 -9.48 -18.21
CA TYR A 152 9.90 -8.92 -16.95
C TYR A 152 11.40 -8.61 -16.97
N GLU A 153 12.22 -9.57 -17.42
CA GLU A 153 13.68 -9.42 -17.42
C GLU A 153 14.16 -8.28 -18.32
N GLU A 154 13.49 -8.05 -19.45
CA GLU A 154 13.78 -6.94 -20.35
C GLU A 154 13.29 -5.61 -19.77
N ALA A 155 12.06 -5.59 -19.23
CA ALA A 155 11.45 -4.39 -18.68
C ALA A 155 12.25 -3.77 -17.53
N VAL A 156 12.82 -4.61 -16.64
CA VAL A 156 13.66 -4.12 -15.53
C VAL A 156 15.05 -3.65 -15.97
N LYS A 157 15.56 -4.13 -17.12
CA LYS A 157 16.86 -3.72 -17.67
C LYS A 157 16.78 -2.42 -18.46
N ASP A 158 15.71 -2.23 -19.23
CA ASP A 158 15.52 -1.06 -20.10
C ASP A 158 15.09 0.21 -19.33
N GLN A 159 14.62 0.07 -18.08
CA GLN A 159 14.26 1.17 -17.18
C GLN A 159 13.31 2.24 -17.78
N LYS A 160 12.58 1.93 -18.86
CA LYS A 160 11.60 2.84 -19.46
C LYS A 160 10.36 3.04 -18.58
N GLY A 161 9.97 2.00 -17.85
CA GLY A 161 8.80 1.99 -16.97
C GLY A 161 9.13 2.03 -15.48
N VAL A 162 10.39 1.85 -15.08
CA VAL A 162 10.80 1.80 -13.68
C VAL A 162 11.90 2.83 -13.43
N HIS A 163 12.03 3.26 -12.18
CA HIS A 163 13.13 4.14 -11.80
C HIS A 163 14.49 3.42 -11.85
N ILE A 164 15.57 4.19 -11.75
CA ILE A 164 16.92 3.65 -11.54
C ILE A 164 16.94 2.64 -10.39
N ILE A 165 17.41 1.43 -10.65
CA ILE A 165 17.60 0.41 -9.61
C ILE A 165 19.02 0.61 -9.08
N PRO A 166 19.21 0.97 -7.80
CA PRO A 166 20.55 1.07 -7.22
C PRO A 166 21.27 -0.27 -7.35
N GLU A 167 22.54 -0.25 -7.74
CA GLU A 167 23.37 -1.45 -7.68
C GLU A 167 23.39 -1.95 -6.23
N LYS A 168 23.21 -3.27 -6.03
CA LYS A 168 23.35 -3.84 -4.69
C LYS A 168 24.77 -3.55 -4.21
N GLU A 169 24.90 -2.85 -3.08
CA GLU A 169 26.16 -2.85 -2.34
C GLU A 169 26.40 -4.30 -1.89
N GLU A 170 27.48 -4.91 -2.39
CA GLU A 170 27.93 -6.25 -1.97
C GLU A 170 28.36 -6.30 -0.50
#